data_AF-A0A2W6DBB0-F1
#
_entry.id   AF-A0A2W6DBB0-F1
#
_cell.length_a   1.000
_cell.length_b   1.000
_cell.length_c   1.000
_cell.angle_alpha   90.00
_cell.angle_beta   90.00
_cell.angle_gamma   90.00
#
_symmetry.space_group_name_H-M   'P 1'
#
loop_
_entity.id
_entity.type
_entity.pdbx_description
1 polymer ?
#
loop_
_entity_poly.entity_id
_entity_poly.type
_entity_poly.pdbx_seq_one_letter_code
_entity_poly.pdbx_strand_id
1 'polypeptide(L)'
;MAAGGLGYEAYAHLDLAASFDANRAAVSQGMLFRVESMAAILASLLVLLIWHRAAALFTVLVAGSALGAVLLYRYVDLGAFGPLPDMYEPSWYPEKTSSAVAEAVTILAAAALFFSRSQGHGGGPHPADGSEGHR
;
A
#
# COMPACT_ATOMS: atom_id res chain seq x y z
N MET A 1 4.93 4.77 -11.24
CA MET A 1 3.59 4.88 -10.62
C MET A 1 3.61 4.36 -9.18
N ALA A 2 3.74 3.06 -8.90
CA ALA A 2 3.73 2.52 -7.53
C ALA A 2 4.79 3.16 -6.60
N ALA A 3 6.06 3.19 -7.00
CA ALA A 3 7.13 3.81 -6.20
C ALA A 3 6.94 5.33 -5.96
N GLY A 4 6.37 6.03 -6.95
CA GLY A 4 6.04 7.46 -6.83
C GLY A 4 4.86 7.72 -5.89
N GLY A 5 3.83 6.86 -5.93
CA GLY A 5 2.70 6.91 -5.01
C GLY A 5 3.11 6.66 -3.56
N LEU A 6 3.93 5.63 -3.31
CA LEU A 6 4.52 5.38 -1.99
C LEU A 6 5.42 6.54 -1.51
N GLY A 7 6.14 7.19 -2.42
CA GLY A 7 6.95 8.37 -2.09
C GLY A 7 6.10 9.56 -1.62
N TYR A 8 4.97 9.81 -2.28
CA TYR A 8 4.01 10.84 -1.87
C TYR A 8 3.31 10.46 -0.56
N GLU A 9 2.89 9.21 -0.39
CA GLU A 9 2.29 8.69 0.85
C GLU A 9 3.22 8.90 2.04
N ALA A 10 4.49 8.51 1.91
CA ALA A 10 5.49 8.69 2.95
C ALA A 10 5.66 10.17 3.32
N TYR A 11 5.72 11.06 2.31
CA TYR A 11 5.80 12.50 2.52
C TYR A 11 4.57 13.04 3.28
N ALA A 12 3.36 12.71 2.83
CA ALA A 12 2.12 13.18 3.45
C ALA A 12 2.02 12.71 4.91
N HIS A 13 2.36 11.46 5.19
CA HIS A 13 2.35 10.92 6.56
C HIS A 13 3.41 11.58 7.45
N LEU A 14 4.62 11.88 6.94
CA LEU A 14 5.64 12.59 7.71
C LEU A 14 5.24 14.04 8.00
N ASP A 15 4.62 14.73 7.04
CA ASP A 15 4.13 16.11 7.19
C ASP A 15 3.02 16.20 8.24
N LEU A 16 2.08 15.24 8.23
CA LEU A 16 0.99 15.18 9.21
C LEU A 16 1.45 14.68 10.59
N ALA A 17 2.51 13.87 10.68
CA ALA A 17 2.90 13.20 11.93
C ALA A 17 3.06 14.15 13.13
N ALA A 18 3.73 15.29 12.94
CA ALA A 18 3.95 16.26 14.01
C ALA A 18 2.64 16.89 14.50
N SER A 19 1.73 17.20 13.58
CA SER A 19 0.42 17.79 13.88
C SER A 19 -0.48 16.85 14.69
N PHE A 20 -0.29 15.54 14.55
CA PHE A 20 -1.09 14.51 15.22
C PHE A 20 -0.40 13.86 16.43
N ASP A 21 0.76 14.36 16.88
CA ASP A 21 1.41 13.87 18.11
C ASP A 21 0.62 14.20 19.38
N ALA A 22 -0.13 15.29 19.35
CA ALA A 22 -1.00 15.71 20.45
C ALA A 22 -2.18 14.75 20.63
N ASN A 23 -2.62 14.07 19.57
CA ASN A 23 -3.63 13.02 19.67
C ASN A 23 -2.97 11.70 20.08
N ARG A 24 -3.08 11.34 21.37
CA ARG A 24 -2.32 10.23 21.94
C ARG A 24 -3.05 9.47 23.03
N ALA A 25 -2.78 8.17 23.06
CA ALA A 25 -3.02 7.28 24.19
C ALA A 25 -1.67 6.71 24.65
N ALA A 26 -1.52 5.38 24.69
CA ALA A 26 -0.22 4.73 24.89
C ALA A 26 0.71 4.93 23.68
N VAL A 27 0.12 4.97 22.47
CA VAL A 27 0.77 5.32 21.19
C VAL A 27 0.13 6.62 20.68
N SER A 28 0.91 7.53 20.10
CA SER A 28 0.34 8.73 19.44
C SER A 28 -0.08 8.42 18.01
N GLN A 29 -1.09 9.13 17.50
CA GLN A 29 -1.48 9.06 16.10
C GLN A 29 -0.30 9.50 15.20
N GLY A 30 0.48 10.49 15.63
CA GLY A 30 1.73 10.87 14.96
C GLY A 30 2.77 9.75 14.90
N MET A 31 2.84 8.85 15.89
CA MET A 31 3.72 7.68 15.85
C MET A 31 3.25 6.67 14.80
N LEU A 32 1.93 6.43 14.70
CA LEU A 32 1.37 5.56 13.65
C LEU A 32 1.71 6.07 12.26
N PHE A 33 1.59 7.39 12.04
CA PHE A 33 1.95 7.99 10.76
C PHE A 33 3.42 7.79 10.42
N ARG A 34 4.34 7.93 11.39
CA ARG A 34 5.78 7.68 11.15
C ARG A 34 6.09 6.23 10.82
N VAL A 35 5.46 5.29 11.54
CA VAL A 35 5.64 3.84 11.27
C VAL A 35 5.18 3.52 9.86
N GLU A 36 4.02 4.03 9.44
CA GLU A 36 3.52 3.84 8.09
C GLU A 36 4.45 4.48 7.05
N SER A 37 4.91 5.72 7.26
CA SER A 37 5.90 6.37 6.39
C SER A 37 7.17 5.54 6.21
N MET A 38 7.70 4.95 7.29
CA MET A 38 8.88 4.09 7.20
C MET A 38 8.60 2.83 6.39
N ALA A 39 7.43 2.21 6.59
CA ALA A 39 6.99 1.05 5.81
C ALA A 39 6.82 1.41 4.32
N ALA A 40 6.25 2.57 4.01
CA ALA A 40 6.05 3.06 2.65
C ALA A 40 7.38 3.37 1.94
N ILE A 41 8.34 3.99 2.63
CA ILE A 41 9.71 4.19 2.12
C ILE A 41 10.35 2.83 1.80
N LEU A 42 10.28 1.88 2.72
CA LEU A 42 10.81 0.53 2.50
C LEU A 42 10.12 -0.16 1.33
N ALA A 43 8.79 -0.07 1.21
CA ALA A 43 8.04 -0.62 0.09
C ALA A 43 8.48 0.02 -1.24
N SER A 44 8.69 1.34 -1.26
CA SER A 44 9.12 2.07 -2.46
C SER A 44 10.50 1.61 -2.90
N LEU A 45 11.44 1.52 -1.96
CA LEU A 45 12.79 1.00 -2.21
C LEU A 45 12.75 -0.46 -2.66
N LEU A 46 11.94 -1.32 -2.04
CA LEU A 46 11.80 -2.72 -2.45
C LEU A 46 11.24 -2.84 -3.87
N VAL A 47 10.23 -2.06 -4.25
CA VAL A 47 9.68 -2.07 -5.62
C VAL A 47 10.71 -1.55 -6.63
N LEU A 48 11.53 -0.56 -6.27
CA LEU A 48 12.57 -0.01 -7.15
C LEU A 48 13.76 -0.95 -7.31
N LEU A 49 14.23 -1.55 -6.22
CA LEU A 49 15.49 -2.29 -6.16
C LEU A 49 15.30 -3.79 -6.39
N ILE A 50 14.15 -4.35 -6.01
CA ILE A 50 13.92 -5.79 -5.98
C ILE A 50 12.68 -6.13 -6.82
N TRP A 51 12.90 -6.77 -7.96
CA TRP A 51 11.83 -7.23 -8.84
C TRP A 51 11.25 -8.56 -8.35
N HIS A 52 10.60 -8.55 -7.18
CA HIS A 52 10.10 -9.75 -6.51
C HIS A 52 8.63 -9.63 -6.12
N ARG A 53 7.86 -10.73 -6.24
CA ARG A 53 6.41 -10.74 -5.94
C ARG A 53 6.10 -10.36 -4.49
N ALA A 54 7.00 -10.67 -3.56
CA ALA A 54 6.84 -10.27 -2.16
C ALA A 54 6.90 -8.74 -1.98
N ALA A 55 7.69 -8.02 -2.78
CA ALA A 55 7.73 -6.55 -2.73
C ALA A 55 6.40 -5.93 -3.18
N ALA A 56 5.79 -6.51 -4.23
CA ALA A 56 4.46 -6.10 -4.68
C ALA A 56 3.37 -6.38 -3.63
N LEU A 57 3.40 -7.56 -2.99
CA LEU A 57 2.46 -7.88 -1.92
C LEU A 57 2.64 -6.96 -0.70
N PHE A 58 3.88 -6.74 -0.27
CA PHE A 58 4.20 -5.82 0.83
C PHE A 58 3.68 -4.40 0.55
N THR A 59 3.86 -3.92 -0.68
CA THR A 59 3.32 -2.61 -1.10
C THR A 59 1.80 -2.54 -1.01
N VAL A 60 1.10 -3.58 -1.46
CA VAL A 60 -0.37 -3.66 -1.35
C VAL A 60 -0.82 -3.65 0.10
N LEU A 61 -0.10 -4.34 0.98
CA LEU A 61 -0.41 -4.39 2.40
C LEU A 61 -0.22 -3.03 3.07
N VAL A 62 0.89 -2.33 2.82
CA VAL A 62 1.17 -1.00 3.40
C VAL A 62 0.17 0.04 2.89
N ALA A 63 0.04 0.20 1.57
CA ALA A 63 -0.93 1.17 1.04
C ALA A 63 -2.37 0.80 1.42
N GLY A 64 -2.66 -0.50 1.55
CA GLY A 64 -3.95 -1.02 2.01
C GLY A 64 -4.23 -0.76 3.48
N SER A 65 -3.23 -0.79 4.37
CA SER A 65 -3.41 -0.45 5.78
C SER A 65 -3.71 1.03 5.98
N ALA A 66 -2.97 1.91 5.31
CA ALA A 66 -3.21 3.35 5.33
C ALA A 66 -4.64 3.68 4.86
N LEU A 67 -5.01 3.20 3.66
CA LEU A 67 -6.35 3.44 3.12
C LEU A 67 -7.44 2.81 3.98
N GLY A 68 -7.21 1.60 4.46
CA GLY A 68 -8.11 0.89 5.36
C GLY A 68 -8.35 1.66 6.66
N ALA A 69 -7.31 2.21 7.26
CA ALA A 69 -7.41 3.03 8.46
C ALA A 69 -8.18 4.34 8.19
N VAL A 70 -7.88 5.03 7.08
CA VAL A 70 -8.60 6.25 6.67
C VAL A 70 -10.10 5.97 6.52
N LEU A 71 -10.48 4.88 5.85
CA LEU A 71 -11.89 4.52 5.66
C LEU A 71 -12.54 4.07 6.96
N LEU A 72 -11.87 3.22 7.74
CA LEU A 72 -12.40 2.70 9.00
C LEU A 72 -12.71 3.82 9.98
N TYR A 73 -11.73 4.67 10.30
CA TYR A 73 -11.90 5.79 11.22
C TYR A 73 -12.70 6.95 10.63
N ARG A 74 -13.02 6.93 9.33
CA ARG A 74 -13.96 7.86 8.72
C ARG A 74 -15.41 7.45 8.93
N TYR A 75 -15.70 6.15 8.83
CA TYR A 75 -17.07 5.63 8.80
C TYR A 75 -17.50 5.00 10.13
N VAL A 76 -16.55 4.56 10.94
CA VAL A 76 -16.81 3.89 12.21
C VAL A 76 -16.12 4.68 13.31
N ASP A 77 -16.91 5.13 14.27
CA ASP A 77 -16.41 5.67 15.52
C ASP A 77 -16.07 4.50 16.45
N LEU A 78 -14.77 4.23 16.56
CA LEU A 78 -14.23 3.19 17.44
C LEU A 78 -13.93 3.73 18.84
N GLY A 79 -13.97 5.06 19.03
CA GLY A 79 -13.34 5.74 20.15
C GLY A 79 -11.86 5.37 20.30
N ALA A 80 -11.33 5.54 21.51
CA ALA A 80 -10.02 5.01 21.86
C ALA A 80 -10.06 3.48 21.95
N PHE A 81 -9.20 2.79 21.20
CA PHE A 81 -9.15 1.33 21.16
C PHE A 81 -7.77 0.80 21.55
N GLY A 82 -7.70 0.12 22.70
CA GLY A 82 -6.47 -0.45 23.22
C GLY A 82 -5.38 0.62 23.44
N PRO A 83 -4.17 0.48 22.85
CA PRO A 83 -3.11 1.47 22.97
C PRO A 83 -3.29 2.69 22.05
N LEU A 84 -4.29 2.67 21.16
CA LEU A 84 -4.53 3.70 20.15
C LEU A 84 -5.47 4.77 20.67
N PRO A 85 -5.24 6.05 20.34
CA PRO A 85 -6.15 7.14 20.67
C PRO A 85 -7.44 7.04 19.85
N ASP A 86 -8.41 7.88 20.18
CA ASP A 86 -9.56 8.10 19.31
C ASP A 86 -9.11 8.80 18.03
N MET A 87 -9.25 8.12 16.91
CA MET A 87 -8.84 8.60 15.59
C MET A 87 -10.05 8.88 14.68
N TYR A 88 -11.28 8.85 15.22
CA TYR A 88 -12.47 9.07 14.44
C TYR A 88 -12.46 10.47 13.80
N GLU A 89 -12.54 10.51 12.48
CA GLU A 89 -12.51 11.76 11.72
C GLU A 89 -13.54 11.71 10.57
N PRO A 90 -14.76 12.21 10.80
CA PRO A 90 -15.86 12.16 9.84
C PRO A 90 -15.73 13.19 8.71
N SER A 91 -14.78 14.11 8.72
CA SER A 91 -14.63 15.07 7.63
C SER A 91 -13.75 14.52 6.51
N TRP A 92 -14.03 14.98 5.28
CA TRP A 92 -13.11 14.87 4.14
C TRP A 92 -12.55 16.26 3.87
N TYR A 93 -11.23 16.36 3.80
CA TYR A 93 -10.50 17.56 3.43
C TYR A 93 -9.51 17.24 2.31
N PRO A 94 -8.97 18.24 1.59
CA PRO A 94 -8.17 18.02 0.39
C PRO A 94 -6.99 17.08 0.60
N GLU A 95 -6.25 17.26 1.70
CA GLU A 95 -5.08 16.46 2.05
C GLU A 95 -5.48 14.99 2.24
N LYS A 96 -6.52 14.71 3.04
CA LYS A 96 -7.06 13.35 3.24
C LYS A 96 -7.53 12.71 1.94
N THR A 97 -8.19 13.47 1.08
CA THR A 97 -8.69 12.99 -0.22
C THR A 97 -7.53 12.65 -1.14
N SER A 98 -6.52 13.53 -1.23
CA SER A 98 -5.35 13.30 -2.08
C SER A 98 -4.51 12.11 -1.61
N SER A 99 -4.33 11.92 -0.30
CA SER A 99 -3.69 10.73 0.27
C SER A 99 -4.45 9.46 -0.10
N ALA A 100 -5.76 9.42 0.13
CA ALA A 100 -6.59 8.25 -0.17
C ALA A 100 -6.57 7.87 -1.67
N VAL A 101 -6.57 8.86 -2.56
CA VAL A 101 -6.44 8.62 -4.01
C VAL A 101 -5.04 8.09 -4.35
N ALA A 102 -3.98 8.66 -3.77
CA ALA A 102 -2.62 8.20 -3.99
C ALA A 102 -2.41 6.75 -3.51
N GLU A 103 -2.96 6.40 -2.35
CA GLU A 103 -2.97 5.04 -1.80
C GLU A 103 -3.72 4.08 -2.73
N ALA A 104 -4.93 4.43 -3.17
CA ALA A 104 -5.72 3.61 -4.09
C ALA A 104 -4.97 3.35 -5.42
N VAL A 105 -4.35 4.39 -6.01
CA VAL A 105 -3.53 4.24 -7.23
C VAL A 105 -2.32 3.35 -6.98
N THR A 106 -1.69 3.46 -5.80
CA THR A 106 -0.55 2.63 -5.41
C THR A 106 -0.94 1.17 -5.29
N ILE A 107 -2.05 0.86 -4.62
CA ILE A 107 -2.62 -0.49 -4.51
C ILE A 107 -2.88 -1.07 -5.90
N LEU A 108 -3.55 -0.32 -6.78
CA LEU A 108 -3.86 -0.78 -8.13
C LEU A 108 -2.58 -1.05 -8.95
N ALA A 109 -1.60 -0.17 -8.88
CA ALA A 109 -0.33 -0.33 -9.58
C ALA A 109 0.46 -1.55 -9.06
N ALA A 110 0.49 -1.77 -7.74
CA ALA A 110 1.16 -2.90 -7.12
C ALA A 110 0.44 -4.23 -7.40
N ALA A 111 -0.90 -4.24 -7.38
CA ALA A 111 -1.71 -5.38 -7.76
C ALA A 111 -1.49 -5.76 -9.23
N ALA A 112 -1.48 -4.78 -10.14
CA ALA A 112 -1.16 -5.02 -11.54
C ALA A 112 0.23 -5.66 -11.72
N LEU A 113 1.26 -5.13 -11.04
CA LEU A 113 2.60 -5.73 -11.05
C LEU A 113 2.61 -7.17 -10.50
N PHE A 114 1.79 -7.47 -9.49
CA PHE A 114 1.66 -8.81 -8.93
C PHE A 114 0.99 -9.80 -9.90
N PHE A 115 -0.10 -9.39 -10.56
CA PHE A 115 -0.87 -10.25 -11.46
C PHE A 115 -0.27 -10.40 -12.86
N SER A 116 0.30 -9.35 -13.45
CA SER A 116 1.00 -9.43 -14.74
C SER A 116 2.15 -10.44 -14.73
N ARG A 117 2.72 -10.73 -13.54
CA ARG A 117 3.76 -11.74 -13.36
C ARG A 117 3.25 -13.15 -13.09
N SER A 118 2.01 -13.31 -12.64
CA SER A 118 1.39 -14.63 -12.47
C SER A 118 1.09 -15.30 -13.81
N GLN A 119 0.90 -14.49 -14.86
CA GLN A 119 0.60 -14.97 -16.21
C GLN A 119 1.85 -15.51 -16.95
N GLY A 120 3.06 -15.35 -16.41
CA GLY A 120 4.31 -15.81 -17.02
C GLY A 120 4.63 -17.30 -16.81
N HIS A 121 3.70 -18.12 -16.29
CA HIS A 121 3.93 -19.54 -16.01
C HIS A 121 2.89 -20.49 -16.64
N GLY A 122 2.10 -20.02 -17.61
CA GLY A 122 1.13 -20.83 -18.34
C GLY A 122 1.55 -21.13 -19.77
N GLY A 123 2.21 -22.28 -19.98
CA GLY A 123 2.17 -23.07 -21.21
C GLY A 123 2.55 -22.38 -22.53
N GLY A 124 3.82 -22.47 -22.92
CA GLY A 124 4.20 -22.28 -24.33
C GLY A 124 3.46 -23.27 -25.24
N PRO A 125 3.18 -22.91 -26.51
CA PRO A 125 2.51 -23.81 -27.45
C PRO A 125 3.31 -25.09 -27.61
N HIS A 126 2.70 -26.24 -27.36
CA HIS A 126 3.23 -27.52 -27.80
C HIS A 126 3.06 -27.57 -29.32
N PRO A 127 4.14 -27.54 -30.12
CA PRO A 127 4.02 -27.70 -31.56
C PRO A 127 3.56 -29.12 -31.83
N ALA A 128 2.42 -29.25 -32.51
CA ALA A 128 2.06 -30.48 -33.17
C ALA A 128 2.99 -30.70 -34.38
N ASP A 129 3.30 -31.98 -34.58
CA ASP A 129 3.74 -32.63 -35.81
C ASP A 129 5.25 -32.75 -36.11
N GLY A 130 5.59 -33.97 -36.48
CA GLY A 130 6.89 -34.51 -36.82
C GLY A 130 6.71 -35.96 -37.29
N SER A 131 5.74 -36.17 -38.19
CA SER A 131 5.60 -37.37 -38.98
C SER A 131 6.77 -37.52 -39.95
N GLU A 132 7.83 -38.24 -39.56
CA GLU A 132 8.88 -38.69 -40.50
C GLU A 132 9.44 -40.06 -40.11
N GLY A 133 9.00 -41.08 -40.87
CA GLY A 133 9.83 -42.16 -41.42
C GLY A 133 10.58 -43.11 -40.48
N HIS A 134 10.04 -44.31 -40.30
CA HIS A 134 10.86 -45.52 -40.40
C HIS A 134 10.14 -46.59 -41.22
N ARG A 135 10.90 -47.11 -42.18
CA ARG A 135 10.61 -48.20 -43.09
C ARG A 135 10.53 -49.54 -42.36
#